data_AF-A0A1C6TXZ1-F1
#
_entry.id   AF-A0A1C6TXZ1-F1
#
_cell.length_a   1.000
_cell.length_b   1.000
_cell.length_c   1.000
_cell.angle_alpha   90.00
_cell.angle_beta   90.00
_cell.angle_gamma   90.00
#
_symmetry.space_group_name_H-M   'P 1'
#
loop_
_entity.id
_entity.type
_entity.pdbx_description
1 polymer ?
#
loop_
_entity_poly.entity_id
_entity_poly.type
_entity_poly.pdbx_seq_one_letter_code
_entity_poly.pdbx_strand_id
1 'polypeptide(L)'
;MELLLAVGWPPGVLLALVIVQLVVAAMWPRASRNAQGRLRFDGCRWPRRMRPLMRLPAESSAVIWPYGTFLQRLGPSVRVALLELGVRRQVPPGQIVIHEGVRESHLVLLEEGLTKVTATLPDGRAALLAMRVGGDLVGEMSALNDRPRSASVTTCGPATYRVIQPDRFKTFLKEHPDAALELAAMVSDRLRWSNRRRIDFTSYPVKIRVARVVAELCRTHGRQIRDGVVIDVRLTQPELASICGAAETSIQKALRELRTEGLVDTDYRRITVRDLPRLRQMGELEVEEG
;
A
#
# COMPACT_ATOMS: atom_id res chain seq x y z
N MET A 1 2.37 30.46 27.34
CA MET A 1 2.62 29.42 28.35
C MET A 1 1.31 28.85 28.92
N GLU A 2 0.21 29.62 28.96
CA GLU A 2 -1.11 29.14 29.39
C GLU A 2 -1.85 28.21 28.42
N LEU A 3 -1.48 28.17 27.13
CA LEU A 3 -2.14 27.30 26.13
C LEU A 3 -1.69 25.82 26.15
N LEU A 4 -0.64 25.46 26.91
CA LEU A 4 -0.09 24.09 26.94
C LEU A 4 -0.56 23.25 28.14
N LEU A 5 -1.22 23.84 29.13
CA LEU A 5 -1.66 23.14 30.35
C LEU A 5 -3.08 22.57 30.26
N ALA A 6 -3.82 22.84 29.18
CA ALA A 6 -5.18 22.32 28.98
C ALA A 6 -5.21 20.87 28.44
N VAL A 7 -4.07 20.33 28.03
CA VAL A 7 -3.90 18.96 27.52
C VAL A 7 -3.10 18.22 28.58
N GLY A 8 -3.75 17.33 29.34
CA GLY A 8 -3.19 16.67 30.55
C GLY A 8 -1.99 15.74 30.31
N TRP A 9 -0.93 16.23 29.69
CA TRP A 9 0.31 15.50 29.44
C TRP A 9 1.21 15.50 30.68
N PRO A 10 1.96 14.40 30.91
CA PRO A 10 2.86 14.32 32.05
C PRO A 10 3.92 15.43 31.96
N PRO A 11 4.35 16.02 33.10
CA PRO A 11 5.27 17.16 33.14
C PRO A 11 6.57 16.96 32.36
N GLY A 12 7.06 15.72 32.28
CA GLY A 12 8.26 15.37 31.52
C GLY A 12 8.11 15.51 30.00
N VAL A 13 6.91 15.29 29.46
CA VAL A 13 6.64 15.40 28.01
C VAL A 13 6.54 16.88 27.61
N LEU A 14 5.89 17.69 28.44
CA LEU A 14 5.83 19.14 28.25
C LEU A 14 7.23 19.77 28.33
N LEU A 15 8.04 19.36 29.30
CA LEU A 15 9.42 19.82 29.42
C LEU A 15 10.27 19.41 28.20
N ALA A 16 10.13 18.17 27.72
CA ALA A 16 10.83 17.70 26.53
C ALA A 16 10.43 18.49 25.27
N LEU A 17 9.15 18.79 25.08
CA LEU A 17 8.67 19.56 23.94
C LEU A 17 9.12 21.01 23.97
N VAL A 18 9.11 21.64 25.15
CA VAL A 18 9.64 22.99 25.33
C VAL A 18 11.15 23.01 25.08
N ILE A 19 11.90 22.01 25.56
CA ILE A 19 13.33 21.90 25.29
C ILE A 19 13.58 21.69 23.79
N VAL A 20 12.83 20.83 23.11
CA VAL A 20 12.95 20.60 21.66
C VAL A 20 12.63 21.88 20.89
N GLN A 21 11.56 22.59 21.24
CA GLN A 21 11.23 23.87 20.59
C GLN A 21 12.28 24.94 20.85
N LEU A 22 12.81 25.05 22.07
CA LEU A 22 13.86 26.02 22.39
C LEU A 22 15.19 25.68 21.69
N VAL A 23 15.54 24.39 21.59
CA VAL A 23 16.74 23.94 20.86
C VAL A 23 16.57 24.17 19.35
N VAL A 24 15.42 23.83 18.78
CA VAL A 24 15.12 24.06 17.35
C VAL A 24 15.10 25.56 17.04
N ALA A 25 14.48 26.38 17.88
CA ALA A 25 14.43 27.83 17.72
C ALA A 25 15.82 28.49 17.88
N ALA A 26 16.63 28.02 18.83
CA ALA A 26 18.01 28.52 19.02
C ALA A 26 18.96 28.10 17.88
N MET A 27 18.65 27.01 17.16
CA MET A 27 19.48 26.50 16.07
C MET A 27 19.10 27.04 14.69
N TRP A 28 17.87 27.54 14.52
CA TRP A 28 17.35 28.02 13.22
C TRP A 28 18.13 29.20 12.61
N PRO A 29 18.65 30.19 13.37
CA PRO A 29 19.39 31.31 12.79
C PRO A 29 20.78 30.96 12.22
N ARG A 30 21.30 29.74 12.46
CA ARG A 30 22.66 29.31 12.07
C ARG A 30 22.70 28.14 11.08
N ALA A 31 21.55 27.72 10.57
CA ALA A 31 21.48 26.66 9.58
C ALA A 31 21.69 27.23 8.17
N SER A 32 22.78 26.82 7.51
CA SER A 32 23.02 27.10 6.09
C SER A 32 22.84 25.81 5.29
N ARG A 33 22.32 25.91 4.05
CA ARG A 33 22.23 24.76 3.15
C ARG A 33 23.51 24.66 2.33
N ASN A 34 24.08 23.47 2.25
CA ASN A 34 25.20 23.23 1.34
C ASN A 34 24.72 22.97 -0.10
N ALA A 35 25.67 22.89 -1.04
CA ALA A 35 25.40 22.69 -2.47
C ALA A 35 24.65 21.37 -2.81
N GLN A 36 24.53 20.42 -1.87
CA GLN A 36 23.72 19.20 -2.04
C GLN A 36 22.41 19.23 -1.23
N GLY A 37 21.97 20.40 -0.75
CA GLY A 37 20.69 20.60 -0.09
C GLY A 37 20.58 20.02 1.33
N ARG A 38 21.68 19.54 1.93
CA ARG A 38 21.70 19.13 3.33
C ARG A 38 21.94 20.35 4.22
N LEU A 39 21.23 20.39 5.34
CA LEU A 39 21.46 21.37 6.39
C LEU A 39 22.82 21.13 7.02
N ARG A 40 23.67 22.15 7.02
CA ARG A 40 24.89 22.22 7.84
C ARG A 40 24.67 23.23 8.96
N PHE A 41 25.16 22.87 10.14
CA PHE A 41 25.19 23.74 11.29
C PHE A 41 26.64 24.17 11.49
N ASP A 42 26.98 25.37 11.01
CA ASP A 42 28.35 25.87 11.06
C ASP A 42 28.69 26.37 12.47
N GLY A 43 29.81 25.90 13.02
CA GLY A 43 30.39 26.42 14.28
C GLY A 43 29.91 25.76 15.59
N CYS A 44 29.05 24.74 15.57
CA CYS A 44 28.65 24.03 16.78
C CYS A 44 29.72 23.01 17.23
N ARG A 45 30.57 23.38 18.20
CA ARG A 45 31.41 22.42 18.94
C ARG A 45 30.60 21.76 20.04
N TRP A 46 30.33 20.47 19.89
CA TRP A 46 29.67 19.66 20.91
C TRP A 46 30.51 19.60 22.20
N PRO A 47 29.91 19.72 23.40
CA PRO A 47 30.64 19.54 24.65
C PRO A 47 31.15 18.09 24.76
N ARG A 48 32.46 17.92 24.99
CA ARG A 48 33.17 16.62 25.04
C ARG A 48 32.68 15.61 26.09
N ARG A 49 31.69 15.95 26.92
CA ARG A 49 31.14 15.08 27.99
C ARG A 49 29.70 14.60 27.77
N MET A 50 29.11 14.81 26.59
CA MET A 50 27.91 14.07 26.20
C MET A 50 28.32 12.73 25.57
N ARG A 51 28.63 11.73 26.40
CA ARG A 51 28.42 10.34 25.96
C ARG A 51 26.92 10.18 25.73
N PRO A 52 26.47 9.55 24.64
CA PRO A 52 25.04 9.46 24.33
C PRO A 52 24.37 8.57 25.39
N LEU A 53 23.71 9.21 26.35
CA LEU A 53 22.85 8.56 27.34
C LEU A 53 21.48 8.16 26.76
N MET A 54 21.31 8.29 25.44
CA MET A 54 20.26 7.64 24.68
C MET A 54 20.92 6.68 23.70
N ARG A 55 21.23 5.46 24.16
CA ARG A 55 20.83 4.33 23.33
C ARG A 55 19.32 4.33 23.38
N LEU A 56 18.69 5.01 22.43
CA LEU A 56 17.32 4.66 22.07
C LEU A 56 17.34 3.13 21.90
N PRO A 57 16.37 2.40 22.47
CA PRO A 57 16.10 1.06 21.95
C PRO A 57 16.06 1.19 20.43
N ALA A 58 16.51 0.18 19.68
CA ALA A 58 16.22 0.13 18.26
C ALA A 58 14.70 0.14 18.11
N GLU A 59 14.11 1.34 18.02
CA GLU A 59 12.68 1.53 17.89
C GLU A 59 12.33 0.90 16.56
N SER A 60 11.67 -0.25 16.67
CA SER A 60 10.89 -0.92 15.64
C SER A 60 10.48 0.11 14.59
N SER A 61 11.03 0.01 13.38
CA SER A 61 10.56 0.77 12.23
C SER A 61 9.03 0.66 12.21
N ALA A 62 8.33 1.73 12.55
CA ALA A 62 6.88 1.71 12.58
C ALA A 62 6.41 1.25 11.20
N VAL A 63 5.66 0.16 11.14
CA VAL A 63 5.14 -0.35 9.86
C VAL A 63 4.18 0.70 9.33
N ILE A 64 4.58 1.39 8.25
CA ILE A 64 3.74 2.37 7.58
C ILE A 64 2.94 1.63 6.50
N TRP A 65 1.62 1.56 6.69
CA TRP A 65 0.72 1.00 5.69
C TRP A 65 0.39 2.03 4.60
N PRO A 66 0.38 1.64 3.31
CA PRO A 66 0.03 2.55 2.22
C PRO A 66 -1.35 3.17 2.36
N TYR A 67 -1.51 4.36 1.78
CA TYR A 67 -2.78 5.09 1.77
C TYR A 67 -3.90 4.25 1.14
N GLY A 68 -5.08 4.29 1.75
CA GLY A 68 -6.27 3.59 1.26
C GLY A 68 -6.37 2.11 1.64
N THR A 69 -5.35 1.55 2.30
CA THR A 69 -5.42 0.21 2.92
C THR A 69 -6.33 0.20 4.15
N PHE A 70 -6.84 -0.97 4.53
CA PHE A 70 -7.76 -1.06 5.66
C PHE A 70 -7.14 -0.58 6.97
N LEU A 71 -5.92 -1.02 7.32
CA LEU A 71 -5.26 -0.56 8.55
C LEU A 71 -4.99 0.93 8.55
N GLN A 72 -4.61 1.52 7.41
CA GLN A 72 -4.34 2.96 7.33
C GLN A 72 -5.61 3.80 7.58
N ARG A 73 -6.78 3.30 7.16
CA ARG A 73 -8.08 3.95 7.38
C ARG A 73 -8.55 3.94 8.83
N LEU A 74 -8.15 2.95 9.62
CA LEU A 74 -8.59 2.82 11.00
C LEU A 74 -7.87 3.81 11.94
N GLY A 75 -8.63 4.32 12.91
CA GLY A 75 -8.09 5.09 14.03
C GLY A 75 -7.07 4.28 14.85
N PRO A 76 -6.11 4.94 15.53
CA PRO A 76 -4.98 4.24 16.17
C PRO A 76 -5.39 3.14 17.17
N SER A 77 -6.37 3.39 18.03
CA SER A 77 -6.84 2.42 19.03
C SER A 77 -7.51 1.21 18.39
N VAL A 78 -8.41 1.44 17.43
CA VAL A 78 -9.13 0.40 16.69
C VAL A 78 -8.18 -0.44 15.85
N ARG A 79 -7.14 0.19 15.29
CA ARG A 79 -6.07 -0.50 14.56
C ARG A 79 -5.30 -1.46 15.46
N VAL A 80 -4.92 -1.04 16.67
CA VAL A 80 -4.23 -1.90 17.65
C VAL A 80 -5.12 -3.08 18.02
N ALA A 81 -6.40 -2.82 18.33
CA ALA A 81 -7.35 -3.89 18.64
C ALA A 81 -7.49 -4.91 17.50
N LEU A 82 -7.58 -4.46 16.24
CA LEU A 82 -7.62 -5.34 15.08
C LEU A 82 -6.33 -6.17 14.93
N LEU A 83 -5.16 -5.56 15.18
CA LEU A 83 -3.87 -6.25 15.15
C LEU A 83 -3.71 -7.25 16.30
N GLU A 84 -4.54 -7.23 17.34
CA GLU A 84 -4.52 -8.27 18.37
C GLU A 84 -5.42 -9.47 18.01
N LEU A 85 -6.22 -9.37 16.94
CA LEU A 85 -7.09 -10.45 16.49
C LEU A 85 -6.33 -11.53 15.70
N GLY A 86 -6.75 -12.77 15.90
CA GLY A 86 -6.30 -13.90 15.10
C GLY A 86 -4.88 -14.36 15.38
N VAL A 87 -4.35 -15.18 14.49
CA VAL A 87 -3.01 -15.79 14.63
C VAL A 87 -2.08 -15.23 13.57
N ARG A 88 -0.96 -14.65 14.01
CA ARG A 88 0.08 -14.10 13.14
C ARG A 88 0.86 -15.24 12.46
N ARG A 89 1.12 -15.10 11.16
CA ARG A 89 1.86 -16.04 10.32
C ARG A 89 2.87 -15.28 9.48
N GLN A 90 4.02 -15.91 9.25
CA GLN A 90 5.04 -15.46 8.31
C GLN A 90 5.22 -16.55 7.27
N VAL A 91 5.28 -16.17 6.00
CA VAL A 91 5.33 -17.12 4.89
C VAL A 91 6.34 -16.67 3.82
N PRO A 92 6.94 -17.63 3.10
CA PRO A 92 7.81 -17.32 1.97
C PRO A 92 6.99 -16.82 0.76
N PRO A 93 7.67 -16.27 -0.26
CA PRO A 93 7.04 -15.95 -1.55
C PRO A 93 6.35 -17.17 -2.17
N GLY A 94 5.27 -16.93 -2.91
CA GLY A 94 4.55 -17.98 -3.65
C GLY A 94 3.55 -18.77 -2.80
N GLN A 95 3.48 -18.52 -1.49
CA GLN A 95 2.46 -19.13 -0.63
C GLN A 95 1.07 -18.65 -1.04
N ILE A 96 0.16 -19.58 -1.29
CA ILE A 96 -1.28 -19.33 -1.42
C ILE A 96 -1.86 -19.27 -0.01
N VAL A 97 -2.45 -18.12 0.36
CA VAL A 97 -3.01 -17.87 1.69
C VAL A 97 -4.53 -18.03 1.72
N ILE A 98 -5.18 -17.88 0.56
CA ILE A 98 -6.59 -18.17 0.33
C ILE A 98 -6.68 -18.91 -1.00
N HIS A 99 -7.40 -20.02 -1.03
CA HIS A 99 -7.67 -20.77 -2.26
C HIS A 99 -9.03 -20.35 -2.83
N GLU A 100 -9.18 -20.31 -4.15
CA GLU A 100 -10.49 -20.09 -4.79
C GLU A 100 -11.43 -21.28 -4.60
N GLY A 101 -12.75 -21.05 -4.54
CA GLY A 101 -13.79 -22.08 -4.55
C GLY A 101 -13.97 -22.84 -3.23
N VAL A 102 -13.00 -22.77 -2.32
CA VAL A 102 -13.09 -23.40 -0.99
C VAL A 102 -14.07 -22.65 -0.07
N ARG A 103 -14.57 -23.33 0.96
CA ARG A 103 -15.59 -22.81 1.88
C ARG A 103 -15.04 -22.29 3.20
N GLU A 104 -13.73 -22.34 3.45
CA GLU A 104 -13.17 -21.69 4.65
C GLU A 104 -13.42 -20.19 4.55
N SER A 105 -13.93 -19.60 5.63
CA SER A 105 -14.40 -18.22 5.64
C SER A 105 -13.50 -17.27 6.44
N HIS A 106 -12.34 -17.73 6.92
CA HIS A 106 -11.39 -16.90 7.68
C HIS A 106 -10.96 -15.64 6.89
N LEU A 107 -10.67 -14.56 7.60
CA LEU A 107 -10.08 -13.38 6.99
C LEU A 107 -8.56 -13.43 7.08
N VAL A 108 -7.91 -12.79 6.13
CA VAL A 108 -6.47 -12.55 6.16
C VAL A 108 -6.24 -11.05 6.21
N LEU A 109 -5.62 -10.58 7.29
CA LEU A 109 -5.13 -9.22 7.41
C LEU A 109 -3.64 -9.20 7.09
N LEU A 110 -3.26 -8.58 5.97
CA LEU A 110 -1.86 -8.44 5.61
C LEU A 110 -1.23 -7.38 6.52
N GLU A 111 -0.22 -7.74 7.32
CA GLU A 111 0.57 -6.74 8.05
C GLU A 111 1.66 -6.17 7.14
N GLU A 112 2.33 -7.06 6.41
CA GLU A 112 3.45 -6.74 5.55
C GLU A 112 3.48 -7.66 4.34
N GLY A 113 4.11 -7.17 3.27
CA GLY A 113 4.27 -7.89 2.02
C GLY A 113 3.26 -7.50 0.97
N LEU A 114 3.22 -8.29 -0.10
CA LEU A 114 2.42 -8.04 -1.28
C LEU A 114 1.85 -9.36 -1.77
N THR A 115 0.59 -9.34 -2.19
CA THR A 115 -0.11 -10.49 -2.74
C THR A 115 -0.83 -10.15 -4.04
N LYS A 116 -1.04 -11.17 -4.87
CA LYS A 116 -1.91 -11.14 -6.04
C LYS A 116 -3.21 -11.82 -5.71
N VAL A 117 -4.31 -11.24 -6.17
CA VAL A 117 -5.64 -11.84 -6.14
C VAL A 117 -5.92 -12.35 -7.55
N THR A 118 -6.15 -13.66 -7.69
CA THR A 118 -6.33 -14.31 -8.98
C THR A 118 -7.56 -15.21 -9.01
N ALA A 119 -8.27 -15.24 -10.13
CA ALA A 119 -9.30 -16.25 -10.39
C ALA A 119 -8.86 -17.20 -11.51
N THR A 120 -9.41 -18.40 -11.50
CA THR A 120 -9.11 -19.45 -12.46
C THR A 120 -9.99 -19.28 -13.71
N LEU A 121 -9.36 -19.18 -14.87
CA LEU A 121 -10.05 -19.13 -16.17
C LEU A 121 -10.49 -20.54 -16.62
N PRO A 122 -11.43 -20.66 -17.57
CA PRO A 122 -11.86 -21.98 -18.08
C PRO A 122 -10.73 -22.84 -18.67
N ASP A 123 -9.66 -22.21 -19.16
CA ASP A 123 -8.47 -22.89 -19.68
C ASP A 123 -7.41 -23.20 -18.60
N GLY A 124 -7.75 -23.01 -17.32
CA GLY A 124 -6.89 -23.26 -16.17
C GLY A 124 -5.85 -22.18 -15.88
N ARG A 125 -5.75 -21.13 -16.70
CA ARG A 125 -4.83 -20.01 -16.43
C ARG A 125 -5.35 -19.12 -15.30
N ALA A 126 -4.43 -18.47 -14.60
CA ALA A 126 -4.77 -17.48 -13.58
C ALA A 126 -5.01 -16.09 -14.21
N ALA A 127 -6.19 -15.53 -13.98
CA ALA A 127 -6.50 -14.13 -14.27
C ALA A 127 -6.21 -13.27 -13.04
N LEU A 128 -5.32 -12.28 -13.18
CA LEU A 128 -5.05 -11.28 -12.16
C LEU A 128 -6.26 -10.35 -12.02
N LEU A 129 -6.86 -10.39 -10.84
CA LEU A 129 -8.01 -9.55 -10.50
C LEU A 129 -7.59 -8.27 -9.80
N ALA A 130 -6.60 -8.34 -8.90
CA ALA A 130 -6.12 -7.21 -8.09
C ALA A 130 -4.76 -7.54 -7.46
N MET A 131 -4.13 -6.52 -6.86
CA MET A 131 -2.98 -6.67 -5.98
C MET A 131 -3.32 -6.10 -4.60
N ARG A 132 -2.69 -6.65 -3.55
CA ARG A 132 -2.93 -6.28 -2.16
C ARG A 132 -1.61 -6.17 -1.41
N VAL A 133 -1.52 -5.18 -0.54
CA VAL A 133 -0.30 -4.85 0.22
C VAL A 133 -0.51 -5.03 1.71
N GLY A 134 0.57 -4.98 2.49
CA GLY A 134 0.49 -4.78 3.93
C GLY A 134 -0.48 -3.63 4.24
N GLY A 135 -1.41 -3.87 5.15
CA GLY A 135 -2.53 -2.98 5.47
C GLY A 135 -3.87 -3.47 4.94
N ASP A 136 -3.89 -4.29 3.89
CA ASP A 136 -5.12 -4.77 3.28
C ASP A 136 -5.75 -5.94 4.06
N LEU A 137 -7.08 -5.90 4.14
CA LEU A 137 -7.90 -7.03 4.55
C LEU A 137 -8.38 -7.81 3.31
N VAL A 138 -8.25 -9.12 3.31
CA VAL A 138 -8.76 -9.99 2.24
C VAL A 138 -9.55 -11.17 2.80
N GLY A 139 -10.41 -11.74 1.96
CA GLY A 139 -11.28 -12.84 2.37
C GLY A 139 -12.55 -12.39 3.10
N GLU A 140 -12.74 -11.08 3.23
CA GLU A 140 -13.87 -10.44 3.92
C GLU A 140 -15.22 -10.80 3.29
N MET A 141 -15.28 -10.96 1.96
CA MET A 141 -16.52 -11.28 1.26
C MET A 141 -17.11 -12.60 1.77
N SER A 142 -16.30 -13.66 1.76
CA SER A 142 -16.70 -14.99 2.23
C SER A 142 -17.02 -15.00 3.73
N ALA A 143 -16.23 -14.28 4.53
CA ALA A 143 -16.47 -14.17 5.97
C ALA A 143 -17.82 -13.54 6.33
N LEU A 144 -18.28 -12.56 5.53
CA LEU A 144 -19.49 -11.80 5.77
C LEU A 144 -20.75 -12.47 5.24
N ASN A 145 -20.67 -13.17 4.10
CA ASN A 145 -21.85 -13.70 3.40
C ASN A 145 -21.91 -15.23 3.30
N ASP A 146 -20.94 -15.94 3.89
CA ASP A 146 -20.84 -17.41 3.90
C ASP A 146 -20.88 -18.05 2.49
N ARG A 147 -20.30 -17.36 1.51
CA ARG A 147 -20.10 -17.89 0.15
C ARG A 147 -18.69 -18.47 -0.02
N PRO A 148 -18.50 -19.40 -0.99
CA PRO A 148 -17.17 -19.86 -1.37
C PRO A 148 -16.24 -18.70 -1.74
N ARG A 149 -14.92 -18.92 -1.61
CA ARG A 149 -13.90 -17.95 -2.00
C ARG A 149 -14.03 -17.60 -3.48
N SER A 150 -14.12 -16.30 -3.76
CA SER A 150 -14.24 -15.78 -5.13
C SER A 150 -12.92 -15.76 -5.91
N ALA A 151 -11.79 -15.89 -5.21
CA ALA A 151 -10.46 -15.80 -5.80
C ALA A 151 -9.42 -16.42 -4.86
N SER A 152 -8.28 -16.80 -5.44
CA SER A 152 -7.07 -17.15 -4.71
C SER A 152 -6.27 -15.90 -4.34
N VAL A 153 -5.54 -15.94 -3.24
CA VAL A 153 -4.61 -14.89 -2.82
C VAL A 153 -3.23 -15.50 -2.64
N THR A 154 -2.24 -15.02 -3.39
CA THR A 154 -0.88 -15.58 -3.42
C THR A 154 0.15 -14.50 -3.12
N THR A 155 1.08 -14.79 -2.21
CA THR A 155 2.19 -13.89 -1.85
C THR A 155 3.20 -13.74 -2.99
N CYS A 156 3.66 -12.52 -3.23
CA CYS A 156 4.66 -12.18 -4.26
C CYS A 156 6.10 -12.18 -3.73
N GLY A 157 6.23 -12.03 -2.41
CA GLY A 157 7.48 -11.96 -1.65
C GLY A 157 7.25 -12.52 -0.25
N PRO A 158 8.24 -12.45 0.66
CA PRO A 158 8.00 -12.74 2.06
C PRO A 158 6.86 -11.85 2.58
N ALA A 159 5.94 -12.44 3.35
CA ALA A 159 4.78 -11.74 3.85
C ALA A 159 4.46 -12.12 5.30
N THR A 160 3.91 -11.15 6.02
CA THR A 160 3.39 -11.33 7.38
C THR A 160 1.91 -11.01 7.35
N TYR A 161 1.09 -11.89 7.90
CA TYR A 161 -0.36 -11.69 7.97
C TYR A 161 -0.99 -12.34 9.19
N ARG A 162 -2.22 -11.95 9.50
CA ARG A 162 -3.06 -12.56 10.54
C ARG A 162 -4.21 -13.33 9.93
N VAL A 163 -4.45 -14.53 10.45
CA VAL A 163 -5.65 -15.32 10.17
C VAL A 163 -6.67 -15.02 11.25
N ILE A 164 -7.78 -14.40 10.87
CA ILE A 164 -8.84 -13.96 11.78
C ILE A 164 -10.09 -14.81 11.51
N GLN A 165 -10.66 -15.38 12.56
CA GLN A 165 -11.90 -16.15 12.43
C GLN A 165 -13.11 -15.21 12.18
N PRO A 166 -14.09 -15.61 11.37
CA PRO A 166 -15.24 -14.77 11.01
C PRO A 166 -15.97 -14.21 12.22
N ASP A 167 -16.22 -15.03 13.23
CA ASP A 167 -16.99 -14.61 14.41
C ASP A 167 -16.25 -13.58 15.25
N ARG A 168 -14.92 -13.74 15.40
CA ARG A 168 -14.08 -12.74 16.08
C ARG A 168 -14.10 -11.41 15.34
N PHE A 169 -14.04 -11.44 14.02
CA PHE A 169 -14.12 -10.23 13.20
C PHE A 169 -15.50 -9.58 13.28
N LYS A 170 -16.59 -10.37 13.21
CA LYS A 170 -17.96 -9.87 13.35
C LYS A 170 -18.19 -9.23 14.73
N THR A 171 -17.67 -9.82 15.80
CA THR A 171 -17.72 -9.22 17.15
C THR A 171 -16.94 -7.92 17.19
N PHE A 172 -15.71 -7.90 16.66
CA PHE A 172 -14.92 -6.67 16.56
C PHE A 172 -15.65 -5.55 15.82
N LEU A 173 -16.32 -5.84 14.70
CA LEU A 173 -17.09 -4.84 13.97
C LEU A 173 -18.31 -4.31 14.76
N LYS A 174 -18.89 -5.11 15.66
CA LYS A 174 -19.98 -4.66 16.55
C LYS A 174 -19.46 -3.74 17.65
N GLU A 175 -18.26 -4.01 18.16
CA GLU A 175 -17.59 -3.22 19.19
C GLU A 175 -16.97 -1.93 18.62
N HIS A 176 -16.62 -1.93 17.33
CA HIS A 176 -16.01 -0.81 16.61
C HIS A 176 -16.81 -0.47 15.33
N PRO A 177 -17.95 0.24 15.43
CA PRO A 177 -18.79 0.57 14.28
C PRO A 177 -18.09 1.44 13.22
N ASP A 178 -17.12 2.25 13.62
CA ASP A 178 -16.25 3.02 12.73
C ASP A 178 -15.43 2.10 11.81
N ALA A 179 -14.93 0.97 12.32
CA ALA A 179 -14.27 -0.05 11.50
C ALA A 179 -15.21 -0.69 10.48
N ALA A 180 -16.50 -0.85 10.82
CA ALA A 180 -17.50 -1.37 9.89
C ALA A 180 -17.79 -0.38 8.74
N LEU A 181 -17.81 0.93 9.03
CA LEU A 181 -17.91 1.97 8.00
C LEU A 181 -16.67 1.98 7.09
N GLU A 182 -15.48 1.88 7.65
CA GLU A 182 -14.24 1.80 6.84
C GLU A 182 -14.17 0.52 6.00
N LEU A 183 -14.71 -0.60 6.50
CA LEU A 183 -14.84 -1.84 5.75
C LEU A 183 -15.78 -1.65 4.56
N ALA A 184 -16.95 -1.02 4.77
CA ALA A 184 -17.89 -0.72 3.72
C ALA A 184 -17.30 0.25 2.67
N ALA A 185 -16.57 1.27 3.12
CA ALA A 185 -15.87 2.22 2.23
C ALA A 185 -14.81 1.50 1.38
N MET A 186 -13.98 0.66 2.00
CA MET A 186 -12.99 -0.16 1.28
C MET A 186 -13.64 -1.09 0.25
N VAL A 187 -14.70 -1.81 0.61
CA VAL A 187 -15.41 -2.69 -0.34
C VAL A 187 -16.02 -1.87 -1.49
N SER A 188 -16.55 -0.69 -1.19
CA SER A 188 -17.08 0.24 -2.20
C SER A 188 -16.00 0.73 -3.16
N ASP A 189 -14.79 1.03 -2.67
CA ASP A 189 -13.65 1.39 -3.52
C ASP A 189 -13.23 0.22 -4.43
N ARG A 190 -13.20 -1.00 -3.90
CA ARG A 190 -12.92 -2.22 -4.69
C ARG A 190 -13.96 -2.43 -5.78
N LEU A 191 -15.24 -2.21 -5.48
CA LEU A 191 -16.33 -2.31 -6.45
C LEU A 191 -16.24 -1.22 -7.53
N ARG A 192 -16.01 0.04 -7.14
CA ARG A 192 -15.76 1.15 -8.09
C ARG A 192 -14.61 0.82 -9.03
N TRP A 193 -13.51 0.30 -8.49
CA TRP A 193 -12.36 -0.10 -9.29
C TRP A 193 -12.67 -1.27 -10.24
N SER A 194 -13.52 -2.22 -9.82
CA SER A 194 -14.02 -3.28 -10.71
C SER A 194 -14.94 -2.76 -11.81
N ASN A 195 -15.84 -1.84 -11.50
CA ASN A 195 -16.74 -1.25 -12.49
C ASN A 195 -15.99 -0.37 -13.50
N ARG A 196 -14.97 0.38 -13.07
CA ARG A 196 -14.13 1.19 -13.97
C ARG A 196 -13.44 0.33 -15.03
N ARG A 197 -12.90 -0.83 -14.65
CA ARG A 197 -12.29 -1.77 -15.61
C ARG A 197 -13.30 -2.30 -16.63
N ARG A 198 -14.54 -2.58 -16.21
CA ARG A 198 -15.60 -3.00 -17.14
C ARG A 198 -15.90 -1.93 -18.18
N ILE A 199 -15.92 -0.66 -17.79
CA ILE A 199 -16.08 0.48 -18.71
C ILE A 199 -14.86 0.59 -19.61
N ASP A 200 -13.65 0.50 -19.05
CA ASP A 200 -12.42 0.66 -19.81
C ASP A 200 -12.34 -0.35 -20.97
N PHE A 201 -12.78 -1.60 -20.75
CA PHE A 201 -12.80 -2.65 -21.78
C PHE A 201 -13.62 -2.30 -23.01
N THR A 202 -14.72 -1.56 -22.85
CA THR A 202 -15.60 -1.14 -23.95
C THR A 202 -15.22 0.20 -24.54
N SER A 203 -14.58 1.07 -23.76
CA SER A 203 -14.42 2.49 -24.10
C SER A 203 -13.04 2.85 -24.62
N TYR A 204 -12.00 2.11 -24.25
CA TYR A 204 -10.61 2.50 -24.54
C TYR A 204 -9.83 1.46 -25.33
N PRO A 205 -8.96 1.88 -26.28
CA PRO A 205 -7.97 1.00 -26.91
C PRO A 205 -7.03 0.35 -25.87
N VAL A 206 -6.47 -0.82 -26.20
CA VAL A 206 -5.62 -1.61 -25.28
C VAL A 206 -4.47 -0.80 -24.69
N LYS A 207 -3.78 0.03 -25.49
CA LYS A 207 -2.67 0.86 -25.02
C LYS A 207 -3.09 1.81 -23.89
N ILE A 208 -4.24 2.47 -24.03
CA ILE A 208 -4.79 3.38 -23.02
C ILE A 208 -5.16 2.59 -21.75
N ARG A 209 -5.77 1.40 -21.90
CA ARG A 209 -6.07 0.52 -20.76
C ARG A 209 -4.81 0.09 -20.00
N VAL A 210 -3.74 -0.25 -20.71
CA VAL A 210 -2.44 -0.59 -20.12
C VAL A 210 -1.88 0.61 -19.36
N ALA A 211 -1.91 1.81 -19.95
CA ALA A 211 -1.45 3.02 -19.27
C ALA A 211 -2.24 3.29 -17.97
N ARG A 212 -3.58 3.14 -18.00
CA ARG A 212 -4.44 3.29 -16.82
C ARG A 212 -4.11 2.30 -15.71
N VAL A 213 -3.97 1.01 -16.07
CA VAL A 213 -3.60 -0.04 -15.10
C VAL A 213 -2.21 0.21 -14.52
N VAL A 214 -1.21 0.52 -15.35
CA VAL A 214 0.16 0.75 -14.88
C VAL A 214 0.24 2.00 -13.98
N ALA A 215 -0.45 3.08 -14.33
CA ALA A 215 -0.52 4.29 -13.51
C ALA A 215 -1.16 4.01 -12.14
N GLU A 216 -2.23 3.21 -12.11
CA GLU A 216 -2.88 2.80 -10.87
C GLU A 216 -1.97 1.91 -10.01
N LEU A 217 -1.28 0.94 -10.62
CA LEU A 217 -0.31 0.10 -9.92
C LEU A 217 0.87 0.92 -9.36
N CYS A 218 1.27 1.99 -10.03
CA CYS A 218 2.27 2.93 -9.48
C CYS A 218 1.73 3.67 -8.26
N ARG A 219 0.47 4.09 -8.29
CA ARG A 219 -0.16 4.80 -7.16
C ARG A 219 -0.27 3.91 -5.93
N THR A 220 -0.66 2.65 -6.10
CA THR A 220 -0.93 1.75 -4.98
C THR A 220 0.28 0.91 -4.54
N HIS A 221 1.22 0.63 -5.46
CA HIS A 221 2.32 -0.31 -5.24
C HIS A 221 3.68 0.19 -5.76
N GLY A 222 3.74 1.41 -6.30
CA GLY A 222 4.95 1.98 -6.83
C GLY A 222 5.92 2.40 -5.73
N ARG A 223 7.21 2.17 -5.95
CA ARG A 223 8.28 2.73 -5.14
C ARG A 223 8.99 3.81 -5.94
N GLN A 224 9.12 5.00 -5.36
CA GLN A 224 9.87 6.09 -5.98
C GLN A 224 11.35 5.69 -6.09
N ILE A 225 11.92 5.83 -7.28
CA ILE A 225 13.34 5.70 -7.56
C ILE A 225 13.85 7.01 -8.21
N ARG A 226 15.16 7.09 -8.45
CA ARG A 226 15.77 8.28 -9.08
C ARG A 226 15.16 8.59 -10.45
N ASP A 227 14.90 7.54 -11.24
CA ASP A 227 14.52 7.66 -12.64
C ASP A 227 13.05 7.26 -12.89
N GLY A 228 12.17 7.54 -11.92
CA GLY A 228 10.73 7.31 -12.03
C GLY A 228 10.13 6.50 -10.88
N VAL A 229 9.08 5.74 -11.18
CA VAL A 229 8.37 4.87 -10.23
C VAL A 229 8.50 3.43 -10.67
N VAL A 230 9.03 2.56 -9.80
CA VAL A 230 9.13 1.12 -10.08
C VAL A 230 7.96 0.38 -9.45
N ILE A 231 7.26 -0.42 -10.24
CA ILE A 231 6.33 -1.44 -9.73
C ILE A 231 7.18 -2.66 -9.42
N ASP A 232 7.53 -2.82 -8.14
CA ASP A 232 8.52 -3.82 -7.68
C ASP A 232 7.91 -5.22 -7.53
N VAL A 233 7.15 -5.64 -8.54
CA VAL A 233 6.31 -6.83 -8.53
C VAL A 233 6.49 -7.52 -9.86
N ARG A 234 6.81 -8.82 -9.82
CA ARG A 234 6.91 -9.62 -11.03
C ARG A 234 5.51 -9.82 -11.60
N LEU A 235 5.14 -9.01 -12.58
CA LEU A 235 3.90 -9.14 -13.33
C LEU A 235 4.19 -9.82 -14.66
N THR A 236 3.58 -10.97 -14.87
CA THR A 236 3.64 -11.66 -16.16
C THR A 236 2.74 -10.96 -17.16
N GLN A 237 3.02 -11.14 -18.45
CA GLN A 237 2.18 -10.56 -19.50
C GLN A 237 0.77 -11.16 -19.55
N PRO A 238 0.56 -12.48 -19.29
CA PRO A 238 -0.78 -13.03 -19.08
C PRO A 238 -1.55 -12.35 -17.94
N GLU A 239 -0.88 -12.07 -16.82
CA GLU A 239 -1.51 -11.35 -15.70
C GLU A 239 -1.89 -9.92 -16.09
N LEU A 240 -1.00 -9.19 -16.78
CA LEU A 240 -1.31 -7.86 -17.32
C LEU A 240 -2.44 -7.92 -18.35
N ALA A 241 -2.48 -8.95 -19.18
CA ALA A 241 -3.52 -9.18 -20.17
C ALA A 241 -4.88 -9.37 -19.53
N SER A 242 -4.95 -10.18 -18.46
CA SER A 242 -6.20 -10.40 -17.73
C SER A 242 -6.73 -9.14 -17.04
N ILE A 243 -5.89 -8.38 -16.33
CA ILE A 243 -6.34 -7.16 -15.65
C ILE A 243 -6.72 -6.03 -16.65
N CYS A 244 -6.12 -6.01 -17.85
CA CYS A 244 -6.44 -5.06 -18.92
C CYS A 244 -7.55 -5.53 -19.87
N GLY A 245 -8.05 -6.77 -19.72
CA GLY A 245 -9.04 -7.38 -20.61
C GLY A 245 -8.56 -7.42 -22.07
N ALA A 246 -7.35 -7.93 -22.33
CA ALA A 246 -6.77 -7.99 -23.67
C ALA A 246 -6.05 -9.32 -23.92
N ALA A 247 -5.72 -9.62 -25.18
CA ALA A 247 -4.82 -10.71 -25.52
C ALA A 247 -3.37 -10.36 -25.13
N GLU A 248 -2.56 -11.37 -24.81
CA GLU A 248 -1.15 -11.19 -24.42
C GLU A 248 -0.34 -10.49 -25.52
N THR A 249 -0.56 -10.83 -26.78
CA THR A 249 0.07 -10.19 -27.94
C THR A 249 -0.25 -8.68 -28.02
N SER A 250 -1.47 -8.29 -27.65
CA SER A 250 -1.86 -6.88 -27.57
C SER A 250 -1.18 -6.14 -26.42
N ILE A 251 -0.96 -6.81 -25.28
CA ILE A 251 -0.16 -6.25 -24.17
C ILE A 251 1.30 -6.07 -24.57
N GLN A 252 1.89 -7.06 -25.25
CA GLN A 252 3.26 -6.96 -25.77
C GLN A 252 3.43 -5.77 -26.70
N LYS A 253 2.48 -5.60 -27.62
CA LYS A 253 2.45 -4.46 -28.55
C LYS A 253 2.33 -3.14 -27.79
N ALA A 254 1.36 -3.01 -26.89
CA ALA A 254 1.15 -1.80 -26.09
C ALA A 254 2.37 -1.43 -25.24
N LEU A 255 2.98 -2.39 -24.53
CA LEU A 255 4.21 -2.15 -23.75
C LEU A 255 5.39 -1.75 -24.65
N ARG A 256 5.49 -2.30 -25.86
CA ARG A 256 6.51 -1.91 -26.82
C ARG A 256 6.32 -0.45 -27.28
N GLU A 257 5.09 -0.05 -27.59
CA GLU A 257 4.76 1.35 -27.94
C GLU A 257 5.04 2.32 -26.79
N LEU A 258 4.62 2.00 -25.56
CA LEU A 258 4.89 2.83 -24.38
C LEU A 258 6.39 2.98 -24.08
N ARG A 259 7.20 1.96 -24.37
CA ARG A 259 8.67 2.04 -24.27
C ARG A 259 9.27 2.95 -25.35
N THR A 260 8.83 2.81 -26.60
CA THR A 260 9.28 3.66 -27.71
C THR A 260 8.98 5.13 -27.44
N GLU A 261 7.86 5.43 -26.77
CA GLU A 261 7.48 6.80 -26.36
C GLU A 261 8.20 7.30 -25.10
N GLY A 262 9.05 6.47 -24.49
CA GLY A 262 9.82 6.79 -23.28
C GLY A 262 9.00 6.85 -22.00
N LEU A 263 7.76 6.34 -21.99
CA LEU A 263 6.86 6.42 -20.83
C LEU A 263 7.17 5.35 -19.78
N VAL A 264 7.52 4.15 -20.24
CA VAL A 264 7.84 3.01 -19.38
C VAL A 264 9.11 2.34 -19.84
N ASP A 265 9.72 1.59 -18.95
CA ASP A 265 10.75 0.62 -19.21
C ASP A 265 10.32 -0.72 -18.58
N THR A 266 10.79 -1.83 -19.14
CA THR A 266 10.43 -3.16 -18.65
C THR A 266 11.68 -4.02 -18.53
N ASP A 267 11.98 -4.48 -17.33
CA ASP A 267 13.14 -5.32 -17.05
C ASP A 267 12.78 -6.44 -16.06
N TYR A 268 13.24 -7.67 -16.31
CA TYR A 268 12.96 -8.87 -15.49
C TYR A 268 11.52 -8.97 -14.91
N ARG A 269 10.49 -8.67 -15.72
CA ARG A 269 9.05 -8.65 -15.34
C ARG A 269 8.66 -7.55 -14.34
N ARG A 270 9.51 -6.53 -14.17
CA ARG A 270 9.20 -5.27 -13.49
C ARG A 270 8.91 -4.20 -14.54
N ILE A 271 8.09 -3.23 -14.15
CA ILE A 271 7.77 -2.07 -14.97
C ILE A 271 8.28 -0.85 -14.21
N THR A 272 9.11 -0.04 -14.89
CA THR A 272 9.56 1.26 -14.40
C THR A 272 8.86 2.32 -15.21
N VAL A 273 8.01 3.12 -14.57
CA VAL A 273 7.36 4.27 -15.21
C VAL A 273 8.32 5.45 -15.12
N ARG A 274 8.80 5.92 -16.28
CA ARG A 274 9.77 7.01 -16.40
C ARG A 274 9.10 8.38 -16.26
N ASP A 275 7.88 8.49 -16.77
CA ASP A 275 7.08 9.72 -16.75
C ASP A 275 5.64 9.39 -16.34
N LEU A 276 5.37 9.40 -15.03
CA LEU A 276 4.04 9.10 -14.49
C LEU A 276 2.99 10.16 -14.90
N PRO A 277 3.25 11.48 -14.87
CA PRO A 277 2.32 12.48 -15.38
C PRO A 277 1.89 12.24 -16.82
N ARG A 278 2.83 12.02 -17.74
CA ARG A 278 2.51 11.77 -19.15
C ARG A 278 1.84 10.41 -19.37
N LEU A 279 2.18 9.40 -18.57
CA LEU A 279 1.47 8.12 -18.58
C LEU A 279 0.00 8.28 -18.15
N ARG A 280 -0.28 9.10 -17.13
CA ARG A 280 -1.65 9.41 -16.69
C ARG A 280 -2.44 10.16 -17.78
N GLN A 281 -1.80 11.12 -18.44
CA GLN A 281 -2.40 11.83 -19.56
C GLN A 281 -2.74 10.88 -20.72
N MET A 282 -1.82 9.98 -21.10
CA MET A 282 -2.06 8.93 -22.09
C MET A 282 -3.20 7.99 -21.67
N GLY A 283 -3.30 7.72 -20.38
CA GLY A 283 -4.37 6.93 -19.79
C GLY A 283 -5.71 7.65 -19.73
N GLU A 284 -5.80 8.92 -20.16
CA GLU A 284 -6.99 9.76 -19.99
C GLU A 284 -7.51 9.73 -18.54
N LEU A 285 -6.56 9.74 -17.59
CA LEU A 285 -6.86 9.82 -16.17
C LEU A 285 -6.90 11.30 -15.78
N GLU A 286 -7.97 11.71 -15.10
CA GLU A 286 -8.05 13.05 -14.51
C GLU A 286 -6.82 13.30 -13.62
N VAL A 287 -6.33 14.53 -13.66
CA VAL A 287 -5.32 15.00 -12.71
C VAL A 287 -6.07 15.20 -11.39
N GLU A 288 -6.02 14.19 -10.52
CA GLU A 288 -6.49 14.35 -9.14
C GLU A 288 -5.49 15.29 -8.45
N GLU A 289 -5.89 16.53 -8.22
CA GLU A 289 -5.14 17.48 -7.40
C GLU A 289 -5.16 17.01 -5.94
N GLY A 290 -4.00 16.64 -5.40
CA GLY A 290 -3.74 16.55 -3.94
C GLY A 290 -3.83 15.17 -3.32
#